data_AF-A0A948DPT1-F1
#
_entry.id   AF-A0A948DPT1-F1
#
_cell.length_a   1.000
_cell.length_b   1.000
_cell.length_c   1.000
_cell.angle_alpha   90.00
_cell.angle_beta   90.00
_cell.angle_gamma   90.00
#
_symmetry.space_group_name_H-M   'P 1'
#
loop_
_entity.id
_entity.type
_entity.pdbx_description
1 polymer ?
#
loop_
_entity_poly.entity_id
_entity_poly.type
_entity_poly.pdbx_seq_one_letter_code
_entity_poly.pdbx_strand_id
1 'polypeptide(L)'
;VEYDQMQSGLRREGIFSGMWSAGQKIGYSVGPPIVGFALALSGFVREGVQPVSLVIGVRVIFCLFPALMVLLSFLPFSKYRLTEEEFEIIKEKIAQRSNL
;
A
#
# COMPACT_ATOMS: atom_id res chain seq x y z
N VAL A 1 15.28 -4.60 -5.37
CA VAL A 1 15.41 -6.07 -5.53
C VAL A 1 16.88 -6.44 -5.79
N GLU A 2 17.60 -5.56 -6.47
CA GLU A 2 19.01 -5.60 -6.85
C GLU A 2 19.96 -5.70 -5.64
N TYR A 3 19.67 -4.99 -4.53
CA TYR A 3 20.49 -5.06 -3.30
C TYR A 3 20.44 -6.43 -2.62
N ASP A 4 19.27 -7.07 -2.56
CA ASP A 4 19.11 -8.42 -2.01
C ASP A 4 19.77 -9.48 -2.90
N GLN A 5 19.71 -9.29 -4.22
CA GLN A 5 20.38 -10.13 -5.20
C GLN A 5 21.91 -10.03 -5.09
N MET A 6 22.44 -8.84 -4.79
CA MET A 6 23.87 -8.61 -4.55
C MET A 6 24.38 -9.30 -3.26
N GLN A 7 23.61 -9.27 -2.17
CA GLN A 7 24.01 -9.90 -0.91
C GLN A 7 23.80 -11.42 -0.91
N SER A 8 22.69 -11.91 -1.48
CA SER A 8 22.31 -13.33 -1.41
C SER A 8 22.78 -14.17 -2.60
N GLY A 9 23.15 -13.56 -3.73
CA GLY A 9 23.52 -14.24 -4.97
C GLY A 9 22.37 -14.95 -5.69
N LEU A 10 21.14 -14.88 -5.16
CA LEU A 10 19.95 -15.56 -5.69
C LEU A 10 19.00 -14.54 -6.34
N ARG A 11 18.50 -14.83 -7.55
CA ARG A 11 17.43 -14.05 -8.18
C ARG A 11 16.09 -14.37 -7.51
N ARG A 12 15.72 -13.58 -6.50
CA ARG A 12 14.46 -13.72 -5.73
C ARG A 12 13.32 -12.83 -6.23
N GLU A 13 13.39 -12.37 -7.48
CA GLU A 13 12.37 -11.52 -8.13
C GLU A 13 10.94 -12.11 -8.01
N GLY A 14 10.82 -13.44 -8.09
CA GLY A 14 9.55 -14.16 -7.91
C GLY A 14 8.93 -14.02 -6.51
N ILE A 15 9.74 -13.92 -5.46
CA ILE A 15 9.26 -13.77 -4.08
C ILE A 15 8.77 -12.33 -3.87
N PHE A 16 9.49 -11.32 -4.37
CA PHE A 16 9.07 -9.93 -4.28
C PHE A 16 7.77 -9.67 -5.05
N SER A 17 7.67 -10.16 -6.29
CA SER A 17 6.45 -10.05 -7.10
C SER A 17 5.27 -10.84 -6.50
N GLY A 18 5.54 -12.02 -5.93
CA GLY A 18 4.56 -12.82 -5.21
C GLY A 18 4.03 -12.10 -3.96
N MET A 19 4.92 -11.54 -3.14
CA MET A 19 4.56 -10.80 -1.93
C MET A 19 3.75 -9.54 -2.26
N TRP A 20 4.16 -8.80 -3.29
CA TRP A 20 3.42 -7.64 -3.80
C TRP A 20 2.00 -8.03 -4.21
N SER A 21 1.88 -9.08 -5.04
CA SER A 21 0.58 -9.56 -5.52
C SER A 21 -0.31 -10.08 -4.38
N ALA A 22 0.27 -10.78 -3.41
CA ALA A 22 -0.45 -11.24 -2.22
C ALA A 22 -0.95 -10.05 -1.38
N GLY A 23 -0.11 -9.04 -1.15
CA GLY A 23 -0.49 -7.81 -0.47
C GLY A 23 -1.64 -7.08 -1.17
N GLN A 24 -1.59 -6.96 -2.50
CA GLN A 24 -2.68 -6.37 -3.29
C GLN A 24 -3.99 -7.15 -3.13
N LYS A 25 -3.94 -8.49 -3.20
CA LYS A 25 -5.13 -9.33 -3.01
C LYS A 25 -5.75 -9.17 -1.63
N ILE A 26 -4.92 -9.08 -0.60
CA ILE A 26 -5.40 -8.79 0.76
C ILE A 26 -6.11 -7.44 0.75
N GLY A 27 -5.47 -6.38 0.24
CA GLY A 27 -6.07 -5.05 0.14
C GLY A 27 -7.43 -5.04 -0.56
N TYR A 28 -7.54 -5.72 -1.70
CA TYR A 28 -8.80 -5.85 -2.44
C TYR A 28 -9.85 -6.68 -1.71
N SER A 29 -9.44 -7.65 -0.89
CA SER A 29 -10.36 -8.47 -0.09
C SER A 29 -10.98 -7.66 1.06
N VAL A 30 -10.21 -6.77 1.71
CA VAL A 30 -10.70 -5.98 2.86
C VAL A 30 -11.57 -4.80 2.46
N GLY A 31 -11.42 -4.27 1.24
CA GLY A 31 -12.17 -3.09 0.77
C GLY A 31 -13.69 -3.26 0.80
N PRO A 32 -14.27 -4.28 0.12
CA PRO A 32 -15.72 -4.47 0.07
C PRO A 32 -16.39 -4.68 1.43
N PRO A 33 -15.84 -5.48 2.37
CA PRO A 33 -16.38 -5.59 3.72
C PRO A 33 -16.45 -4.26 4.48
N ILE A 34 -15.42 -3.42 4.37
CA ILE A 34 -15.39 -2.10 5.05
C ILE A 34 -16.50 -1.20 4.51
N VAL A 35 -16.66 -1.14 3.17
CA VAL A 35 -17.72 -0.36 2.53
C VAL A 35 -19.10 -0.91 2.89
N GLY A 36 -19.26 -2.23 2.92
CA GLY A 36 -20.51 -2.89 3.31
C GLY A 36 -20.92 -2.56 4.76
N PHE A 37 -19.97 -2.59 5.69
CA PHE A 37 -20.22 -2.23 7.09
C PHE A 37 -20.59 -0.75 7.23
N ALA A 38 -19.90 0.14 6.53
CA ALA A 38 -20.23 1.55 6.47
C ALA A 38 -21.64 1.83 5.91
N LEU A 39 -22.04 1.11 4.86
CA LEU A 39 -23.38 1.19 4.29
C LEU A 39 -24.46 0.72 5.27
N ALA A 40 -24.18 -0.37 5.99
CA ALA A 40 -25.09 -0.88 7.01
C ALA A 40 -25.31 0.14 8.15
N LEU A 41 -24.26 0.84 8.59
CA LEU A 41 -24.33 1.83 9.65
C LEU A 41 -24.95 3.17 9.23
N SER A 42 -24.85 3.54 7.95
CA SER A 42 -25.33 4.84 7.44
C SER A 42 -26.84 4.88 7.18
N GLY A 43 -27.56 3.78 7.44
CA GLY A 43 -29.02 3.72 7.31
C GLY A 43 -29.47 3.59 5.85
N PHE A 44 -28.68 2.89 5.02
CA PHE A 44 -29.04 2.59 3.64
C PHE A 44 -30.44 1.99 3.54
N VAL A 45 -31.30 2.59 2.71
CA VAL A 45 -32.63 2.08 2.42
C VAL A 45 -32.62 1.44 1.03
N ARG A 46 -33.21 0.25 0.88
CA ARG A 46 -33.24 -0.48 -0.40
C ARG A 46 -34.13 0.20 -1.45
N GLU A 47 -35.19 0.86 -1.02
CA GLU A 47 -36.19 1.47 -1.90
C GLU A 47 -36.51 2.90 -1.45
N GLY A 48 -36.77 3.78 -2.42
CA GLY A 48 -37.08 5.19 -2.17
C GLY A 48 -35.88 6.13 -2.23
N VAL A 49 -36.08 7.38 -1.78
CA VAL A 49 -35.06 8.43 -1.81
C VAL A 49 -34.08 8.21 -0.67
N GLN A 50 -32.79 8.11 -1.00
CA GLN A 50 -31.74 7.96 -0.02
C GLN A 50 -31.62 9.20 0.87
N PRO A 51 -31.39 9.03 2.19
CA PRO A 51 -31.25 10.17 3.08
C PRO A 51 -29.95 10.93 2.73
N VAL A 52 -29.99 12.26 2.92
CA VAL A 52 -28.83 13.13 2.67
C VAL A 52 -27.62 12.70 3.52
N SER A 53 -27.86 12.13 4.70
CA SER A 53 -26.84 11.56 5.59
C SER A 53 -26.07 10.40 4.94
N LEU A 54 -26.73 9.53 4.17
CA LEU A 54 -26.08 8.43 3.47
C LEU A 54 -25.13 8.96 2.39
N VAL A 55 -25.58 9.93 1.59
CA VAL A 55 -24.78 10.52 0.51
C VAL A 55 -23.53 11.19 1.07
N ILE A 56 -23.66 11.92 2.18
CA ILE A 56 -22.53 12.52 2.88
C ILE A 56 -21.62 11.44 3.46
N GLY A 57 -22.18 10.41 4.11
CA GLY A 57 -21.42 9.31 4.70
C GLY A 57 -20.56 8.57 3.67
N VAL A 58 -21.12 8.23 2.51
CA VAL A 58 -20.38 7.60 1.41
C VAL A 58 -19.25 8.50 0.93
N ARG A 59 -19.50 9.80 0.68
CA ARG A 59 -18.45 10.73 0.26
C ARG A 59 -17.32 10.84 1.28
N VAL A 60 -17.67 10.96 2.56
CA VAL A 60 -16.70 11.06 3.66
C VAL A 60 -15.84 9.81 3.73
N ILE A 61 -16.42 8.61 3.61
CA ILE A 61 -15.66 7.36 3.61
C ILE A 61 -14.75 7.27 2.38
N PHE A 62 -15.26 7.53 1.18
CA PHE A 62 -14.44 7.48 -0.04
C PHE A 62 -13.32 8.53 -0.09
N CYS A 63 -13.41 9.62 0.68
CA CYS A 63 -12.35 10.62 0.77
C CYS A 63 -11.41 10.41 1.98
N LEU A 64 -11.96 10.29 3.19
CA LEU A 64 -11.17 10.17 4.42
C LEU A 64 -10.49 8.80 4.52
N PHE A 65 -11.15 7.71 4.12
CA PHE A 65 -10.55 6.38 4.27
C PHE A 65 -9.28 6.22 3.42
N PRO A 66 -9.26 6.54 2.10
CA PRO A 66 -8.03 6.51 1.33
C PRO A 66 -6.98 7.50 1.84
N ALA A 67 -7.38 8.71 2.23
CA ALA A 67 -6.46 9.70 2.79
C ALA A 67 -5.76 9.19 4.06
N LEU A 68 -6.51 8.56 4.97
CA LEU A 68 -5.97 7.92 6.17
C LEU A 68 -5.06 6.74 5.82
N MET A 69 -5.42 5.89 4.86
CA MET A 69 -4.56 4.78 4.42
C MET A 69 -3.23 5.28 3.85
N VAL A 70 -3.26 6.36 3.06
CA VAL A 70 -2.04 7.01 2.55
C VAL A 70 -1.23 7.59 3.70
N LEU A 71 -1.84 8.30 4.65
CA LEU A 71 -1.16 8.81 5.85
C LEU A 71 -0.53 7.68 6.68
N LEU A 72 -1.22 6.57 6.87
CA LEU A 72 -0.70 5.40 7.56
C LEU A 72 0.45 4.75 6.80
N SER A 73 0.47 4.82 5.46
CA SER A 73 1.60 4.34 4.66
C SER A 73 2.88 5.12 4.94
N PHE A 74 2.81 6.36 5.44
CA PHE A 74 3.99 7.13 5.87
C PHE A 74 4.60 6.63 7.19
N LEU A 75 3.87 5.87 8.01
CA LEU A 75 4.41 5.32 9.26
C LEU A 75 5.67 4.45 9.06
N PRO A 76 5.70 3.45 8.15
CA PRO A 76 6.93 2.72 7.86
C PRO A 76 8.02 3.62 7.23
N PHE A 77 7.66 4.65 6.45
CA PHE A 77 8.63 5.61 5.91
C PHE A 77 9.31 6.45 7.00
N SER A 78 8.63 6.75 8.11
CA SER A 78 9.23 7.50 9.23
C SER A 78 10.43 6.78 9.88
N LYS A 79 10.50 5.45 9.76
CA LYS A 79 11.63 4.64 10.23
C LYS A 79 12.62 4.30 9.11
N TYR A 80 12.37 4.74 7.88
CA TYR A 80 13.21 4.47 6.72
C TYR A 80 14.35 5.49 6.67
N ARG A 81 15.44 5.21 7.38
CA ARG A 81 16.73 5.92 7.24
C ARG A 81 17.46 5.37 6.01
N LEU A 82 16.94 5.67 4.82
CA LEU A 82 17.69 5.47 3.59
C LEU A 82 17.87 6.85 2.96
N THR A 83 18.95 7.51 3.36
CA THR A 83 19.35 8.81 2.80
C THR A 83 19.85 8.62 1.36
N GLU A 84 19.64 9.61 0.50
CA GLU A 84 20.07 9.56 -0.91
C GLU A 84 21.58 9.28 -1.05
N GLU A 85 22.38 9.79 -0.10
CA GLU A 85 23.81 9.49 0.04
C GLU A 85 24.09 8.00 0.26
N GLU A 86 23.31 7.30 1.10
CA GLU A 86 23.47 5.86 1.33
C GLU A 86 23.05 5.05 0.11
N PHE A 87 22.06 5.53 -0.65
CA PHE A 87 21.62 4.90 -1.89
C PHE A 87 22.68 4.99 -3.01
N GLU A 88 23.34 6.13 -3.16
CA GLU A 88 24.43 6.31 -4.14
C GLU A 88 25.68 5.51 -3.77
N ILE A 89 26.05 5.42 -2.49
CA ILE A 89 27.16 4.54 -2.02
C ILE A 89 26.88 3.06 -2.35
N ILE A 90 25.62 2.62 -2.19
CA ILE A 90 25.22 1.25 -2.53
C ILE A 90 25.30 1.00 -4.05
N LYS A 91 24.85 1.96 -4.87
CA LYS A 91 24.97 1.88 -6.34
C LYS A 91 26.43 1.78 -6.80
N GLU A 92 27.32 2.62 -6.26
CA GLU A 92 28.75 2.60 -6.63
C GLU A 92 29.40 1.24 -6.30
N LYS A 93 29.10 0.68 -5.12
CA LYS A 93 29.55 -0.66 -4.74
C LYS A 93 29.03 -1.75 -5.69
N ILE A 94 27.82 -1.62 -6.22
CA ILE A 94 27.25 -2.55 -7.21
C ILE A 94 27.96 -2.44 -8.55
N ALA A 95 28.19 -1.22 -9.03
CA ALA A 95 28.89 -0.98 -10.29
C ALA A 95 30.34 -1.50 -10.26
N GLN A 96 31.05 -1.36 -9.14
CA GLN A 96 32.41 -1.88 -8.99
C GLN A 96 32.48 -3.41 -8.99
N ARG A 97 31.51 -4.09 -8.36
CA ARG A 97 31.50 -5.56 -8.27
C ARG A 97 31.05 -6.25 -9.57
N SER A 98 30.36 -5.52 -10.45
CA SER A 98 29.95 -5.99 -11.79
C SER A 98 31.08 -5.92 -12.83
N ASN A 99 32.16 -5.19 -12.57
CA ASN A 99 33.29 -4.98 -13.48
C ASN A 99 34.52 -5.85 -13.14
N LEU A 100 34.37 -6.81 -12.21
CA LEU A 100 35.34 -7.85 -11.85
C LEU A 100 34.78 -9.22 -12.23
#